data_AF-A0A9X1M5Z7-F1
#
_entry.id   AF-A0A9X1M5Z7-F1
#
_cell.length_a   1.000
_cell.length_b   1.000
_cell.length_c   1.000
_cell.angle_alpha   90.00
_cell.angle_beta   90.00
_cell.angle_gamma   90.00
#
_symmetry.space_group_name_H-M   'P 1'
#
loop_
_entity.id
_entity.type
_entity.pdbx_description
1 polymer ?
#
loop_
_entity_poly.entity_id
_entity_poly.type
_entity_poly.pdbx_seq_one_letter_code
_entity_poly.pdbx_strand_id
1 'polypeptide(L)'
;MPKSKPRKKAVSKKKQARRAEHEVNAMLRGETVYFSDEAEALLTARGWISERDQPGGPDQGDAWYWMPSQLPAYLEEGEPVPTSVYPSSEATFVAQLATPDGSVPPDAQTEYATLAELEADLERLEAFRVPEGAWTVLNGGPSQEETPADLIDSVTEEWELIAELIHFPYAEEGPRSFAAVEQAVQDGRLTEYAYRSVLAGRNTAGPAGTALD
;
A
#
# COMPACT_ATOMS: atom_id res chain seq x y z
N MET A 1 7.71 -15.10 31.14
CA MET A 1 7.17 -14.71 29.82
C MET A 1 6.71 -13.27 29.91
N PRO A 2 7.35 -12.30 29.24
CA PRO A 2 6.78 -10.97 29.12
C PRO A 2 5.63 -11.06 28.10
N LYS A 3 4.42 -10.65 28.53
CA LYS A 3 3.25 -10.56 27.66
C LYS A 3 3.44 -9.38 26.70
N SER A 4 3.31 -9.63 25.39
CA SER A 4 3.26 -8.56 24.38
C SER A 4 2.14 -7.57 24.74
N LYS A 5 2.46 -6.28 24.69
CA LYS A 5 1.47 -5.23 24.98
C LYS A 5 0.41 -5.23 23.86
N PRO A 6 -0.89 -5.04 24.18
CA PRO A 6 -1.91 -4.89 23.16
C PRO A 6 -1.63 -3.66 22.29
N ARG A 7 -1.54 -3.84 20.97
CA ARG A 7 -1.45 -2.72 20.00
C ARG A 7 -2.70 -1.81 20.22
N LYS A 8 -2.47 -0.51 20.47
CA LYS A 8 -3.47 0.44 21.01
C LYS A 8 -4.56 0.79 19.98
N LYS A 9 -5.83 0.55 20.34
CA LYS A 9 -7.08 0.84 19.59
C LYS A 9 -7.41 2.33 19.31
N ALA A 10 -6.48 3.28 19.48
CA ALA A 10 -6.79 4.72 19.41
C ALA A 10 -6.72 5.31 17.99
N VAL A 11 -6.22 4.55 17.01
CA VAL A 11 -5.84 5.02 15.66
C VAL A 11 -7.01 4.98 14.65
N SER A 12 -8.07 4.20 14.94
CA SER A 12 -9.20 3.99 14.02
C SER A 12 -9.99 5.24 13.65
N LYS A 13 -9.86 6.33 14.43
CA LYS A 13 -10.66 7.55 14.23
C LYS A 13 -10.10 8.53 13.20
N LYS A 14 -8.79 8.46 12.89
CA LYS A 14 -8.14 9.32 11.86
C LYS A 14 -8.08 8.66 10.48
N LYS A 15 -8.00 7.32 10.45
CA LYS A 15 -8.18 6.41 9.30
C LYS A 15 -9.41 6.71 8.43
N GLN A 16 -10.51 7.13 9.07
CA GLN A 16 -11.75 7.48 8.38
C GLN A 16 -11.64 8.77 7.55
N ALA A 17 -10.65 9.65 7.78
CA ALA A 17 -10.64 11.00 7.18
C ALA A 17 -10.14 11.03 5.72
N ARG A 18 -9.23 10.13 5.33
CA ARG A 18 -8.67 10.08 3.97
C ARG A 18 -9.41 9.10 3.07
N ARG A 19 -9.88 7.98 3.64
CA ARG A 19 -10.99 7.22 3.05
C ARG A 19 -12.20 8.11 2.85
N ALA A 20 -12.52 8.96 3.83
CA ALA A 20 -13.49 10.01 3.60
C ALA A 20 -13.04 10.99 2.53
N GLU A 21 -11.77 11.29 2.27
CA GLU A 21 -11.38 12.20 1.18
C GLU A 21 -11.52 11.57 -0.22
N HIS A 22 -11.21 10.28 -0.37
CA HIS A 22 -11.49 9.50 -1.58
C HIS A 22 -13.00 9.19 -1.73
N GLU A 23 -13.71 8.85 -0.65
CA GLU A 23 -15.18 8.73 -0.57
C GLU A 23 -15.88 10.10 -0.74
N VAL A 24 -15.27 11.22 -0.33
CA VAL A 24 -15.80 12.60 -0.46
C VAL A 24 -15.60 13.08 -1.88
N ASN A 25 -14.53 12.69 -2.56
CA ASN A 25 -14.43 12.87 -4.02
C ASN A 25 -15.52 12.09 -4.77
N ALA A 26 -15.90 10.90 -4.28
CA ALA A 26 -17.05 10.15 -4.79
C ALA A 26 -18.41 10.77 -4.42
N MET A 27 -18.58 11.31 -3.21
CA MET A 27 -19.84 11.90 -2.72
C MET A 27 -20.10 13.35 -3.17
N LEU A 28 -19.07 14.18 -3.37
CA LEU A 28 -19.23 15.61 -3.69
C LEU A 28 -19.74 15.87 -5.11
N ARG A 29 -19.66 14.90 -6.02
CA ARG A 29 -20.05 15.10 -7.43
C ARG A 29 -21.35 14.44 -7.84
N GLY A 30 -21.94 13.57 -7.00
CA GLY A 30 -23.22 12.92 -7.31
C GLY A 30 -23.22 12.06 -8.57
N GLU A 31 -22.05 11.75 -9.12
CA GLU A 31 -21.85 10.92 -10.29
C GLU A 31 -21.23 9.59 -9.88
N THR A 32 -21.73 8.54 -10.52
CA THR A 32 -21.38 7.13 -10.32
C THR A 32 -19.86 6.94 -10.34
N VAL A 33 -19.36 6.03 -9.50
CA VAL A 33 -17.96 5.58 -9.44
C VAL A 33 -17.39 5.53 -10.87
N TYR A 34 -16.45 6.42 -11.19
CA TYR A 34 -15.94 6.52 -12.56
C TYR A 34 -14.91 5.43 -12.80
N PHE A 35 -15.23 4.55 -13.74
CA PHE A 35 -14.42 3.40 -14.13
C PHE A 35 -13.74 3.66 -15.48
N SER A 36 -12.40 3.61 -15.50
CA SER A 36 -11.63 3.53 -16.74
C SER A 36 -11.05 2.12 -16.88
N ASP A 37 -11.73 1.26 -17.65
CA ASP A 37 -11.25 -0.09 -17.98
C ASP A 37 -9.87 -0.05 -18.66
N GLU A 38 -9.58 1.02 -19.41
CA GLU A 38 -8.29 1.26 -20.05
C GLU A 38 -7.19 1.56 -19.01
N ALA A 39 -7.47 2.40 -18.02
CA ALA A 39 -6.53 2.68 -16.93
C ALA A 39 -6.30 1.45 -16.06
N GLU A 40 -7.35 0.71 -15.72
CA GLU A 40 -7.26 -0.57 -14.99
C GLU A 40 -6.37 -1.56 -15.75
N ALA A 41 -6.61 -1.76 -17.05
CA ALA A 41 -5.80 -2.66 -17.86
C ALA A 41 -4.33 -2.20 -17.94
N LEU A 42 -4.09 -0.90 -18.14
CA LEU A 42 -2.73 -0.32 -18.21
C LEU A 42 -1.98 -0.52 -16.89
N LEU A 43 -2.57 -0.09 -15.78
CA LEU A 43 -1.92 -0.07 -14.46
C LEU A 43 -1.71 -1.48 -13.93
N THR A 44 -2.71 -2.36 -14.08
CA THR A 44 -2.58 -3.79 -13.70
C THR A 44 -1.54 -4.51 -14.55
N ALA A 45 -1.43 -4.22 -15.86
CA ALA A 45 -0.38 -4.79 -16.71
C ALA A 45 1.04 -4.35 -16.29
N ARG A 46 1.16 -3.18 -15.65
CA ARG A 46 2.42 -2.67 -15.11
C ARG A 46 2.68 -3.08 -13.66
N GLY A 47 1.74 -3.79 -13.03
CA GLY A 47 1.89 -4.35 -11.68
C GLY A 47 1.42 -3.42 -10.55
N TRP A 48 0.64 -2.39 -10.87
CA TRP A 48 -0.10 -1.63 -9.86
C TRP A 48 -1.22 -2.49 -9.29
N ILE A 49 -1.55 -2.26 -8.02
CA ILE A 49 -2.61 -3.00 -7.32
C ILE A 49 -3.89 -2.16 -7.28
N SER A 50 -4.96 -2.68 -7.87
CA SER A 50 -6.27 -2.02 -7.90
C SER A 50 -6.98 -2.13 -6.55
N GLU A 51 -7.46 -1.01 -6.03
CA GLU A 51 -8.28 -0.96 -4.81
C GLU A 51 -9.57 -1.79 -4.96
N ARG A 52 -10.04 -1.98 -6.18
CA ARG A 52 -11.23 -2.78 -6.49
C ARG A 52 -11.08 -4.25 -6.10
N ASP A 53 -9.86 -4.75 -6.04
CA ASP A 53 -9.57 -6.14 -5.66
C ASP A 53 -9.66 -6.35 -4.14
N GLN A 54 -9.70 -5.27 -3.35
CA GLN A 54 -9.88 -5.39 -1.89
C GLN A 54 -11.31 -5.82 -1.54
N PRO A 55 -11.53 -6.51 -0.41
CA PRO A 55 -12.88 -6.82 0.05
C PRO A 55 -13.73 -5.55 0.24
N GLY A 56 -14.79 -5.39 -0.57
CA GLY A 56 -15.65 -4.20 -0.56
C GLY A 56 -15.10 -3.02 -1.37
N GLY A 57 -13.97 -3.19 -2.07
CA GLY A 57 -13.34 -2.20 -2.94
C GLY A 57 -14.20 -1.66 -4.09
N PRO A 58 -15.03 -2.48 -4.77
CA PRO A 58 -15.87 -1.99 -5.86
C PRO A 58 -16.83 -0.86 -5.47
N ASP A 59 -17.13 -0.72 -4.18
CA ASP A 59 -18.03 0.30 -3.63
C ASP A 59 -17.28 1.56 -3.12
N GLN A 60 -15.94 1.55 -3.07
CA GLN A 60 -15.11 2.57 -2.40
C GLN A 60 -14.40 3.54 -3.37
N GLY A 61 -14.54 3.34 -4.67
CA GLY A 61 -13.91 4.17 -5.70
C GLY A 61 -12.74 3.48 -6.39
N ASP A 62 -12.17 4.17 -7.37
CA ASP A 62 -11.05 3.67 -8.16
C ASP A 62 -9.74 4.30 -7.67
N ALA A 63 -8.83 3.46 -7.18
CA ALA A 63 -7.45 3.84 -6.96
C ALA A 63 -6.53 2.67 -7.28
N TRP A 64 -5.31 2.99 -7.68
CA TRP A 64 -4.25 2.03 -7.95
C TRP A 64 -3.03 2.38 -7.14
N TYR A 65 -2.38 1.35 -6.60
CA TYR A 65 -1.28 1.48 -5.65
C TYR A 65 -0.01 0.87 -6.20
N TRP A 66 1.06 1.66 -6.24
CA TRP A 66 2.40 1.19 -6.60
C TRP A 66 3.13 0.65 -5.38
N MET A 67 2.92 -0.62 -5.06
CA MET A 67 3.45 -1.27 -3.86
C MET A 67 4.98 -1.21 -3.70
N PRO A 68 5.80 -1.24 -4.78
CA PRO A 68 7.24 -1.02 -4.65
C PRO A 68 7.64 0.33 -4.06
N SER A 69 6.75 1.35 -4.10
CA SER A 69 6.96 2.55 -3.31
C SER A 69 6.74 2.19 -1.84
N GLN A 70 7.86 2.06 -1.12
CA GLN A 70 7.88 1.61 0.27
C GLN A 70 6.88 2.41 1.12
N LEU A 71 6.11 1.69 1.95
CA LEU A 71 5.16 2.27 2.89
C LEU A 71 5.93 2.74 4.14
N PRO A 72 5.72 3.96 4.64
CA PRO A 72 5.93 4.19 6.07
C PRO A 72 5.01 3.21 6.82
N ALA A 73 5.45 2.52 7.87
CA ALA A 73 4.55 1.56 8.53
C ALA A 73 3.57 2.25 9.50
N TYR A 74 3.80 3.51 9.88
CA TYR A 74 2.92 4.23 10.81
C TYR A 74 3.25 5.70 10.94
N LEU A 75 2.23 6.57 10.97
CA LEU A 75 2.34 7.95 11.44
C LEU A 75 1.25 8.27 12.46
N GLU A 76 1.60 9.07 13.47
CA GLU A 76 0.64 9.58 14.46
C GLU A 76 -0.41 10.54 13.82
N GLU A 77 -0.19 10.97 12.58
CA GLU A 77 -0.98 11.97 11.86
C GLU A 77 -1.52 11.58 10.47
N GLY A 78 -1.43 10.32 10.02
CA GLY A 78 -1.98 9.95 8.72
C GLY A 78 -1.81 8.48 8.36
N GLU A 79 -2.57 8.02 7.37
CA GLU A 79 -2.37 6.69 6.77
C GLU A 79 -1.21 6.74 5.80
N PRO A 80 -0.16 5.94 6.01
CA PRO A 80 0.83 5.73 4.99
C PRO A 80 0.22 4.94 3.84
N VAL A 81 0.15 5.55 2.68
CA VAL A 81 -0.26 4.90 1.44
C VAL A 81 0.92 4.93 0.48
N PRO A 82 1.06 3.91 -0.37
CA PRO A 82 2.08 3.93 -1.40
C PRO A 82 1.71 5.02 -2.40
N THR A 83 2.62 5.29 -3.32
CA THR A 83 2.34 6.10 -4.50
C THR A 83 1.07 5.58 -5.15
N SER A 84 0.09 6.45 -5.33
CA SER A 84 -1.24 6.09 -5.81
C SER A 84 -1.63 6.90 -7.02
N VAL A 85 -2.52 6.34 -7.82
CA VAL A 85 -3.22 7.01 -8.91
C VAL A 85 -4.71 6.82 -8.68
N TYR A 86 -5.51 7.85 -8.89
CA TYR A 86 -6.97 7.75 -8.90
C TYR A 86 -7.56 8.71 -9.94
N PRO A 87 -8.75 8.43 -10.49
CA PRO A 87 -9.39 9.34 -11.43
C PRO A 87 -9.97 10.54 -10.67
N SER A 88 -9.76 11.75 -11.19
CA SER A 88 -10.41 12.98 -10.69
C SER A 88 -11.61 13.41 -11.52
N SER A 89 -11.77 12.88 -12.75
CA SER A 89 -12.95 13.01 -13.62
C SER A 89 -12.94 11.90 -14.67
N GLU A 90 -13.84 11.94 -15.66
CA GLU A 90 -13.86 10.95 -16.74
C GLU A 90 -12.56 10.88 -17.56
N ALA A 91 -11.82 11.98 -17.68
CA ALA A 91 -10.60 12.01 -18.50
C ALA A 91 -9.33 12.22 -17.68
N THR A 92 -9.47 12.67 -16.43
CA THR A 92 -8.35 13.19 -15.64
C THR A 92 -7.98 12.27 -14.49
N PHE A 93 -6.69 12.26 -14.17
CA PHE A 93 -6.10 11.41 -13.15
C PHE A 93 -5.25 12.25 -12.21
N VAL A 94 -5.19 11.85 -10.95
CA VAL A 94 -4.26 12.44 -9.98
C VAL A 94 -3.34 11.34 -9.49
N ALA A 95 -2.03 11.59 -9.58
CA ALA A 95 -1.02 10.80 -8.88
C ALA A 95 -0.65 11.49 -7.57
N GLN A 96 -0.52 10.71 -6.51
CA GLN A 96 0.02 11.13 -5.22
C GLN A 96 1.27 10.32 -4.93
N LEU A 97 2.41 10.99 -4.77
CA LEU A 97 3.64 10.32 -4.36
C LEU A 97 3.61 10.03 -2.85
N ALA A 98 4.06 8.84 -2.47
CA ALA A 98 4.23 8.50 -1.06
C ALA A 98 5.26 9.44 -0.41
N THR A 99 4.92 10.13 0.66
CA THR A 99 5.93 10.83 1.46
C THR A 99 6.39 9.97 2.64
N PRO A 100 7.60 10.20 3.17
CA PRO A 100 8.07 9.50 4.36
C PRO A 100 7.19 9.75 5.59
N ASP A 101 6.57 10.93 5.65
CA ASP A 101 5.70 11.37 6.73
C ASP A 101 4.21 11.09 6.47
N GLY A 102 3.88 10.36 5.40
CA GLY A 102 2.55 9.91 4.98
C GLY A 102 1.49 11.01 4.86
N SER A 103 1.93 12.26 4.87
CA SER A 103 1.17 13.37 4.31
C SER A 103 1.21 13.27 2.79
N VAL A 104 0.38 14.01 2.07
CA VAL A 104 0.63 14.25 0.64
C VAL A 104 0.52 15.75 0.44
N PRO A 105 1.64 16.46 0.54
CA PRO A 105 1.63 17.90 0.29
C PRO A 105 1.26 18.17 -1.17
N PRO A 106 0.75 19.37 -1.50
CA PRO A 106 0.31 19.68 -2.87
C PRO A 106 1.38 19.47 -3.96
N ASP A 107 2.65 19.63 -3.62
CA ASP A 107 3.80 19.40 -4.50
C ASP A 107 4.14 17.92 -4.72
N ALA A 108 3.61 17.02 -3.89
CA ALA A 108 3.64 15.57 -4.09
C ALA A 108 2.45 15.07 -4.93
N GLN A 109 1.59 15.98 -5.42
CA GLN A 109 0.46 15.66 -6.27
C GLN A 109 0.71 16.13 -7.70
N THR A 110 0.25 15.34 -8.67
CA THR A 110 0.28 15.72 -10.08
C THR A 110 -1.03 15.32 -10.72
N GLU A 111 -1.71 16.28 -11.35
CA GLU A 111 -2.93 16.02 -12.13
C GLU A 111 -2.57 15.90 -13.62
N TYR A 112 -3.11 14.87 -14.26
CA TYR A 112 -2.97 14.58 -15.68
C TYR A 112 -4.33 14.78 -16.34
N ALA A 113 -4.34 15.46 -17.48
CA ALA A 113 -5.57 15.76 -18.21
C ALA A 113 -6.10 14.55 -19.00
N THR A 114 -5.25 13.55 -19.24
CA THR A 114 -5.57 12.34 -20.02
C THR A 114 -4.83 11.11 -19.50
N LEU A 115 -5.32 9.92 -19.85
CA LEU A 115 -4.62 8.65 -19.60
C LEU A 115 -3.26 8.60 -20.30
N ALA A 116 -3.12 9.19 -21.50
CA ALA A 116 -1.86 9.22 -22.24
C ALA A 116 -0.80 10.08 -21.54
N GLU A 117 -1.19 11.17 -20.90
CA GLU A 117 -0.28 11.99 -20.08
C GLU A 117 0.17 11.23 -18.82
N LEU A 118 -0.74 10.51 -18.17
CA LEU A 118 -0.38 9.63 -17.05
C LEU A 118 0.58 8.54 -17.50
N GLU A 119 0.27 7.83 -18.60
CA GLU A 119 1.09 6.74 -19.15
C GLU A 119 2.53 7.21 -19.43
N ALA A 120 2.69 8.41 -19.98
CA ALA A 120 4.00 8.99 -20.27
C ALA A 120 4.85 9.27 -19.01
N ASP A 121 4.21 9.41 -17.84
CA ASP A 121 4.89 9.70 -16.57
C ASP A 121 4.98 8.48 -15.62
N LEU A 122 4.35 7.35 -15.98
CA LEU A 122 4.35 6.14 -15.15
C LEU A 122 5.76 5.67 -14.81
N GLU A 123 6.73 5.77 -15.72
CA GLU A 123 8.12 5.39 -15.42
C GLU A 123 8.72 6.22 -14.28
N ARG A 124 8.42 7.53 -14.22
CA ARG A 124 8.89 8.41 -13.14
C ARG A 124 8.19 8.06 -11.83
N LEU A 125 6.88 7.84 -11.85
CA LEU A 125 6.10 7.42 -10.68
C LEU A 125 6.60 6.07 -10.15
N GLU A 126 6.82 5.11 -11.04
CA GLU A 126 7.30 3.77 -10.74
C GLU A 126 8.76 3.73 -10.32
N ALA A 127 9.56 4.76 -10.61
CA ALA A 127 10.93 4.92 -10.11
C ALA A 127 10.97 5.55 -8.71
N PHE A 128 9.91 6.23 -8.28
CA PHE A 128 9.88 6.92 -6.99
C PHE A 128 9.91 5.92 -5.82
N ARG A 129 10.86 6.11 -4.90
CA ARG A 129 11.00 5.31 -3.68
C ARG A 129 11.19 6.24 -2.48
N VAL A 130 10.53 5.92 -1.37
CA VAL A 130 10.86 6.51 -0.07
C VAL A 130 12.30 6.07 0.28
N PRO A 131 13.20 6.97 0.69
CA PRO A 131 14.56 6.60 1.06
C PRO A 131 14.61 5.59 2.21
N GLU A 132 15.56 4.64 2.13
CA GLU A 132 15.82 3.70 3.21
C GLU A 132 16.15 4.43 4.52
N GLY A 133 15.56 3.99 5.63
CA GLY A 133 15.73 4.63 6.94
C GLY A 133 14.87 5.88 7.17
N ALA A 134 14.17 6.38 6.13
CA ALA A 134 13.12 7.40 6.30
C ALA A 134 11.75 6.79 6.60
N TRP A 135 11.58 5.48 6.41
CA TRP A 135 10.37 4.74 6.79
C TRP A 135 10.47 4.27 8.26
N THR A 136 9.36 4.34 8.99
CA THR A 136 9.27 3.91 10.40
C THR A 136 8.47 2.62 10.49
N VAL A 137 9.01 1.57 11.10
CA VAL A 137 8.27 0.32 11.37
C VAL A 137 7.41 0.47 12.65
N LEU A 138 6.22 -0.11 12.65
CA LEU A 138 5.28 -0.01 13.77
C LEU A 138 5.91 -0.60 15.05
N ASN A 139 6.01 0.21 16.12
CA ASN A 139 6.65 -0.17 17.40
C ASN A 139 8.09 -0.72 17.29
N GLY A 140 8.87 -0.29 16.30
CA GLY A 140 10.24 -0.78 16.09
C GLY A 140 10.33 -2.06 15.25
N GLY A 141 9.20 -2.48 14.68
CA GLY A 141 9.09 -3.60 13.75
C GLY A 141 8.94 -4.95 14.44
N PRO A 142 8.77 -6.01 13.64
CA PRO A 142 8.55 -7.33 14.18
C PRO A 142 9.74 -7.78 15.03
N SER A 143 9.47 -8.30 16.22
CA SER A 143 10.54 -8.78 17.09
C SER A 143 11.29 -9.96 16.45
N GLN A 144 12.50 -10.26 16.93
CA GLN A 144 13.26 -11.42 16.43
C GLN A 144 12.56 -12.77 16.66
N GLU A 145 11.57 -12.81 17.55
CA GLU A 145 10.77 -14.00 17.84
C GLU A 145 9.42 -14.02 17.08
N GLU A 146 8.97 -12.88 16.56
CA GLU A 146 7.65 -12.73 15.91
C GLU A 146 7.66 -13.31 14.50
N THR A 147 6.67 -14.13 14.16
CA THR A 147 6.53 -14.79 12.85
C THR A 147 5.52 -14.05 11.97
N PRO A 148 5.52 -14.28 10.64
CA PRO A 148 4.47 -13.74 9.75
C PRO A 148 3.07 -14.18 10.19
N ALA A 149 2.92 -15.40 10.74
CA ALA A 149 1.64 -15.88 11.25
C ALA A 149 1.15 -15.05 12.45
N ASP A 150 2.06 -14.64 13.35
CA ASP A 150 1.72 -13.78 14.49
C ASP A 150 1.25 -12.40 14.03
N LEU A 151 1.86 -11.85 12.97
CA LEU A 151 1.42 -10.58 12.38
C LEU A 151 0.01 -10.70 11.77
N ILE A 152 -0.22 -11.75 10.98
CA ILE A 152 -1.53 -12.00 10.34
C ILE A 152 -2.64 -12.16 11.37
N ASP A 153 -2.36 -12.80 12.52
CA ASP A 153 -3.36 -13.00 13.57
C ASP A 153 -3.58 -11.77 14.46
N SER A 154 -2.64 -10.83 14.50
CA SER A 154 -2.66 -9.72 15.46
C SER A 154 -2.90 -8.34 14.85
N VAL A 155 -2.57 -8.13 13.58
CA VAL A 155 -2.76 -6.86 12.87
C VAL A 155 -4.10 -6.88 12.15
N THR A 156 -5.04 -6.09 12.65
CA THR A 156 -6.41 -6.05 12.11
C THR A 156 -6.54 -5.17 10.87
N GLU A 157 -5.65 -4.21 10.71
CA GLU A 157 -5.69 -3.25 9.61
C GLU A 157 -4.90 -3.79 8.41
N GLU A 158 -5.59 -4.06 7.30
CA GLU A 158 -5.00 -4.74 6.13
C GLU A 158 -3.77 -4.02 5.57
N TRP A 159 -3.81 -2.69 5.46
CA TRP A 159 -2.66 -1.89 5.01
C TRP A 159 -1.47 -1.92 5.96
N GLU A 160 -1.71 -1.95 7.28
CA GLU A 160 -0.63 -2.12 8.26
C GLU A 160 -0.01 -3.51 8.13
N LEU A 161 -0.85 -4.53 7.94
CA LEU A 161 -0.39 -5.90 7.74
C LEU A 161 0.43 -6.03 6.45
N ILE A 162 -0.02 -5.43 5.34
CA ILE A 162 0.71 -5.42 4.07
C ILE A 162 2.09 -4.77 4.25
N ALA A 163 2.16 -3.60 4.89
CA ALA A 163 3.43 -2.92 5.14
C ALA A 163 4.38 -3.78 6.00
N GLU A 164 3.89 -4.31 7.10
CA GLU A 164 4.67 -5.16 8.01
C GLU A 164 5.19 -6.41 7.29
N LEU A 165 4.38 -7.05 6.44
CA LEU A 165 4.78 -8.22 5.67
C LEU A 165 5.74 -7.88 4.51
N ILE A 166 5.62 -6.72 3.86
CA ILE A 166 6.60 -6.28 2.84
C ILE A 166 7.99 -6.14 3.47
N HIS A 167 8.05 -5.56 4.67
CA HIS A 167 9.30 -5.23 5.36
C HIS A 167 9.78 -6.31 6.33
N PHE A 168 9.05 -7.43 6.44
CA PHE A 168 9.40 -8.49 7.38
C PHE A 168 10.75 -9.13 6.99
N PRO A 169 11.69 -9.32 7.94
CA PRO A 169 12.96 -9.97 7.67
C PRO A 169 12.77 -11.49 7.63
N TYR A 170 12.34 -11.98 6.46
CA TYR A 170 12.09 -13.39 6.22
C TYR A 170 13.36 -14.23 6.31
N ALA A 171 13.25 -15.40 6.93
CA ALA A 171 14.27 -16.44 6.84
C ALA A 171 14.08 -17.27 5.56
N GLU A 172 15.10 -18.02 5.14
CA GLU A 172 14.99 -18.93 3.99
C GLU A 172 13.95 -20.05 4.26
N GLU A 173 13.92 -20.58 5.49
CA GLU A 173 13.07 -21.70 5.86
C GLU A 173 12.43 -21.53 7.25
N GLY A 174 11.42 -22.37 7.53
CA GLY A 174 10.76 -22.45 8.82
C GLY A 174 9.67 -21.39 9.05
N PRO A 175 9.22 -21.21 10.30
CA PRO A 175 8.07 -20.35 10.62
C PRO A 175 8.25 -18.86 10.28
N ARG A 176 9.50 -18.41 10.10
CA ARG A 176 9.83 -17.04 9.70
C ARG A 176 10.04 -16.89 8.18
N SER A 177 9.84 -17.95 7.40
CA SER A 177 9.97 -17.89 5.95
C SER A 177 8.71 -17.33 5.28
N PHE A 178 8.85 -16.92 4.03
CA PHE A 178 7.71 -16.42 3.26
C PHE A 178 6.64 -17.48 2.99
N ALA A 179 7.00 -18.77 3.05
CA ALA A 179 6.06 -19.87 2.94
C ALA A 179 4.92 -19.79 3.98
N ALA A 180 5.15 -19.15 5.14
CA ALA A 180 4.09 -18.92 6.11
C ALA A 180 3.01 -17.95 5.59
N VAL A 181 3.38 -16.97 4.76
CA VAL A 181 2.44 -16.04 4.10
C VAL A 181 1.68 -16.75 2.99
N GLU A 182 2.37 -17.56 2.19
CA GLU A 182 1.77 -18.37 1.12
C GLU A 182 0.76 -19.38 1.70
N GLN A 183 1.07 -19.99 2.84
CA GLN A 183 0.14 -20.88 3.53
C GLN A 183 -1.07 -20.10 4.08
N ALA A 184 -0.86 -18.90 4.62
CA ALA A 184 -1.95 -18.11 5.19
C ALA A 184 -2.98 -17.67 4.15
N VAL A 185 -2.57 -17.37 2.90
CA VAL A 185 -3.54 -17.10 1.82
C VAL A 185 -4.29 -18.36 1.40
N GLN A 186 -3.63 -19.52 1.35
CA GLN A 186 -4.29 -20.81 1.08
C GLN A 186 -5.30 -21.18 2.17
N ASP A 187 -4.99 -20.86 3.42
CA ASP A 187 -5.85 -21.10 4.58
C ASP A 187 -6.98 -20.06 4.71
N GLY A 188 -7.03 -19.05 3.84
CA GLY A 188 -8.01 -17.96 3.90
C GLY A 188 -7.83 -17.00 5.08
N ARG A 189 -6.65 -17.03 5.72
CA ARG A 189 -6.28 -16.11 6.83
C ARG A 189 -5.71 -14.79 6.32
N LEU A 190 -5.23 -14.76 5.08
CA LEU A 190 -4.77 -13.57 4.37
C LEU A 190 -5.60 -13.42 3.09
N THR A 191 -6.00 -12.19 2.77
CA THR A 191 -6.73 -11.92 1.53
C THR A 191 -5.80 -12.04 0.32
N GLU A 192 -6.35 -12.40 -0.85
CA GLU A 192 -5.59 -12.42 -2.10
C GLU A 192 -5.03 -11.03 -2.43
N TYR A 193 -5.81 -9.97 -2.15
CA TYR A 193 -5.39 -8.58 -2.28
C TYR A 193 -4.12 -8.29 -1.46
N ALA A 194 -4.13 -8.61 -0.16
CA ALA A 194 -2.98 -8.40 0.70
C ALA A 194 -1.78 -9.23 0.26
N TYR A 195 -2.00 -10.49 -0.14
CA TYR A 195 -0.93 -11.36 -0.64
C TYR A 195 -0.25 -10.79 -1.90
N ARG A 196 -1.02 -10.37 -2.90
CA ARG A 196 -0.50 -9.73 -4.13
C ARG A 196 0.24 -8.45 -3.84
N SER A 197 -0.29 -7.64 -2.93
CA SER A 197 0.34 -6.40 -2.49
C SER A 197 1.71 -6.65 -1.86
N VAL A 198 1.81 -7.68 -1.02
CA VAL A 198 3.06 -8.11 -0.40
C VAL A 198 4.06 -8.63 -1.42
N LEU A 199 3.63 -9.43 -2.39
CA LEU A 199 4.48 -9.91 -3.48
C LEU A 199 5.05 -8.74 -4.31
N ALA A 200 4.19 -7.81 -4.69
CA ALA A 200 4.58 -6.64 -5.48
C ALA A 200 5.62 -5.77 -4.73
N GLY A 201 5.41 -5.51 -3.44
CA GLY A 201 6.36 -4.78 -2.60
C GLY A 201 7.70 -5.52 -2.42
N ARG A 202 7.66 -6.82 -2.07
CA ARG A 202 8.87 -7.61 -1.80
C ARG A 202 9.77 -7.81 -3.01
N ASN A 203 9.21 -7.97 -4.22
CA ASN A 203 9.98 -8.23 -5.43
C ASN A 203 10.93 -7.08 -5.83
N THR A 204 10.83 -5.92 -5.16
CA THR A 204 11.75 -4.79 -5.33
C THR A 204 12.65 -4.54 -4.12
N ALA A 205 12.42 -5.23 -3.01
CA ALA A 205 13.24 -5.22 -1.79
C ALA A 205 14.42 -6.22 -1.86
N GLY A 206 14.94 -6.49 -3.06
CA GLY A 206 16.15 -7.29 -3.26
C GLY A 206 17.37 -6.68 -2.56
N PRO A 207 18.43 -7.47 -2.30
CA PRO A 207 19.53 -7.06 -1.43
C PRO A 207 20.20 -5.77 -1.92
N ALA A 208 20.41 -4.83 -1.01
CA ALA A 208 21.30 -3.70 -1.22
C ALA A 208 22.68 -4.23 -1.67
N GLY A 209 23.06 -4.00 -2.93
CA GLY A 209 24.26 -4.64 -3.44
C GLY A 209 24.53 -4.43 -4.93
N THR A 210 24.72 -3.18 -5.35
CA THR A 210 25.98 -2.74 -5.98
C THR A 210 25.88 -1.25 -6.25
N ALA A 211 26.69 -0.48 -5.54
CA ALA A 211 27.09 0.83 -6.01
C ALA A 211 27.68 0.63 -7.43
N LEU A 212 27.13 1.33 -8.41
CA LEU A 212 27.81 1.52 -9.67
C LEU A 212 28.91 2.56 -9.40
N ASP A 213 30.15 2.08 -9.43
CA ASP A 213 31.32 2.90 -9.74
C ASP A 213 31.18 3.57 -11.13
#